data_AF-A0AAN8YHB9-F1
#
_entry.id   AF-A0AAN8YHB9-F1
#
_cell.length_a   1.000
_cell.length_b   1.000
_cell.length_c   1.000
_cell.angle_alpha   90.00
_cell.angle_beta   90.00
_cell.angle_gamma   90.00
#
_symmetry.space_group_name_H-M   'P 1'
#
loop_
_entity.id
_entity.type
_entity.pdbx_description
1 polymer ?
#
loop_
_entity_poly.entity_id
_entity_poly.type
_entity_poly.pdbx_seq_one_letter_code
_entity_poly.pdbx_strand_id
1 'polypeptide(L)'
;MAQNWGDILRSVQGFAAKQILAEEKTDIGEDNEDYVENMFRIEETIANAGLTNQLSSRTTQHPWLLEVRHTAIHYIVHTGGPFGVKKVTVYTAVVYVDRFLSSMPIQNERFDVPKLLGIACLYLAVEQLEENEDQPDLSDYESSTKCSGRIIMKMRNCVVKQFRRIVAFVTPIQFIRYFLSRFCRDLSRKVYAKSITVEIIMSTLGDVRLMSLRAFVVGAAATLLASNSNILTHELIRDEINALPQNWLIPIDEVCSCYNRLLETNRHKLQINLN
;
A
#
# COMPACT_ATOMS: atom_id res chain seq x y z
N MET A 1 -10.52 -9.99 25.57
CA MET A 1 -10.19 -11.17 24.75
C MET A 1 -9.08 -10.75 23.81
N ALA A 2 -7.89 -11.37 23.91
CA ALA A 2 -6.80 -11.07 22.98
C ALA A 2 -7.20 -11.59 21.59
N GLN A 3 -7.53 -10.68 20.69
CA GLN A 3 -7.87 -10.97 19.31
C GLN A 3 -6.65 -11.64 18.64
N ASN A 4 -6.81 -12.80 18.01
CA ASN A 4 -5.69 -13.49 17.35
C ASN A 4 -5.27 -12.73 16.08
N TRP A 5 -4.27 -11.86 16.21
CA TRP A 5 -3.77 -11.03 15.11
C TRP A 5 -3.21 -11.84 13.93
N GLY A 6 -2.71 -13.05 14.17
CA GLY A 6 -2.23 -13.94 13.11
C GLY A 6 -3.35 -14.48 12.22
N ASP A 7 -4.55 -14.67 12.77
CA ASP A 7 -5.74 -15.07 12.00
C ASP A 7 -6.32 -13.88 11.23
N ILE A 8 -6.31 -12.69 11.83
CA ILE A 8 -6.73 -11.45 11.15
C ILE A 8 -5.80 -11.15 9.97
N LEU A 9 -4.48 -11.29 10.14
CA LEU A 9 -3.54 -11.04 9.06
C LEU A 9 -3.74 -12.02 7.90
N ARG A 10 -3.93 -13.32 8.20
CA ARG A 10 -4.24 -14.34 7.18
C ARG A 10 -5.58 -14.07 6.49
N SER A 11 -6.59 -13.65 7.24
CA SER A 11 -7.88 -13.23 6.71
C SER A 11 -7.71 -12.02 5.77
N VAL A 12 -7.01 -10.97 6.21
CA VAL A 12 -6.72 -9.77 5.41
C VAL A 12 -6.05 -10.14 4.08
N GLN A 13 -5.07 -11.05 4.11
CA GLN A 13 -4.43 -11.54 2.88
C GLN A 13 -5.39 -12.34 1.98
N GLY A 14 -6.25 -13.19 2.55
CA GLY A 14 -7.26 -13.94 1.79
C GLY A 14 -8.32 -13.03 1.15
N PHE A 15 -8.70 -11.94 1.82
CA PHE A 15 -9.60 -10.94 1.26
C PHE A 15 -8.88 -10.04 0.24
N ALA A 16 -7.62 -9.67 0.48
CA ALA A 16 -6.74 -8.94 -0.45
C ALA A 16 -6.66 -9.64 -1.84
N ALA A 17 -6.75 -10.97 -1.85
CA ALA A 17 -6.76 -11.77 -3.07
C ALA A 17 -8.07 -11.65 -3.87
N LYS A 18 -9.18 -11.22 -3.24
CA LYS A 18 -10.48 -11.04 -3.92
C LYS A 18 -10.58 -9.71 -4.66
N GLN A 19 -9.65 -8.77 -4.43
CA GLN A 19 -9.60 -7.52 -5.20
C GLN A 19 -8.97 -7.72 -6.57
N ILE A 20 -9.40 -6.88 -7.51
CA ILE A 20 -8.98 -6.98 -8.90
C ILE A 20 -7.65 -6.23 -9.10
N LEU A 21 -6.76 -6.81 -9.90
CA LEU A 21 -5.59 -6.09 -10.41
C LEU A 21 -6.06 -5.18 -11.55
N ALA A 22 -5.93 -3.87 -11.38
CA ALA A 22 -6.22 -2.92 -12.44
C ALA A 22 -5.17 -2.99 -13.55
N GLU A 23 -5.61 -2.95 -14.81
CA GLU A 23 -4.73 -2.64 -15.92
C GLU A 23 -4.57 -1.11 -16.01
N GLU A 24 -3.34 -0.66 -16.26
CA GLU A 24 -3.07 0.76 -16.53
C GLU A 24 -3.70 1.08 -17.89
N LYS A 25 -4.79 1.86 -17.90
CA LYS A 25 -5.48 2.27 -19.13
C LYS A 25 -4.66 3.26 -19.96
N THR A 26 -3.76 3.99 -19.30
CA THR A 26 -2.88 4.98 -19.94
C THR A 26 -1.53 4.37 -20.24
N ASP A 27 -1.13 4.43 -21.52
CA ASP A 27 0.21 3.99 -21.90
C ASP A 27 1.25 5.05 -21.48
N ILE A 28 1.86 4.84 -20.32
CA ILE A 28 2.91 5.72 -19.81
C ILE A 28 4.29 5.44 -20.42
N GLY A 29 4.45 4.43 -21.29
CA GLY A 29 5.78 3.96 -21.74
C GLY A 29 6.48 3.06 -20.69
N GLU A 30 7.31 2.13 -21.15
CA GLU A 30 7.97 1.16 -20.24
C GLU A 30 9.16 1.75 -19.48
N ASP A 31 9.81 2.79 -19.99
CA ASP A 31 11.05 3.38 -19.46
C ASP A 31 10.90 4.89 -19.15
N ASN A 32 9.68 5.35 -18.93
CA ASN A 32 9.37 6.76 -18.72
C ASN A 32 9.87 7.27 -17.36
N GLU A 33 11.06 7.88 -17.38
CA GLU A 33 11.69 8.49 -16.22
C GLU A 33 10.93 9.72 -15.73
N ASP A 34 10.36 10.54 -16.64
CA ASP A 34 9.55 11.72 -16.28
C ASP A 34 8.34 11.34 -15.41
N TYR A 35 7.74 10.17 -15.68
CA TYR A 35 6.63 9.63 -14.88
C TYR A 35 7.07 9.29 -13.45
N VAL A 36 8.24 8.67 -13.30
CA VAL A 36 8.83 8.36 -11.98
C VAL A 36 9.20 9.65 -11.25
N GLU A 37 9.78 10.63 -11.93
CA GLU A 37 10.13 11.92 -11.35
C GLU A 37 8.89 12.70 -10.90
N ASN A 38 7.78 12.62 -11.65
CA ASN A 38 6.51 13.19 -11.23
C ASN A 38 6.01 12.55 -9.91
N MET A 39 6.18 11.23 -9.74
CA MET A 39 5.86 10.58 -8.47
C MET A 39 6.75 11.04 -7.33
N PHE A 40 8.04 11.27 -7.57
CA PHE A 40 8.93 11.84 -6.55
C PHE A 40 8.47 13.22 -6.10
N ARG A 41 8.00 14.07 -7.02
CA ARG A 41 7.44 15.38 -6.67
C ARG A 41 6.18 15.27 -5.81
N ILE A 42 5.33 14.26 -6.06
CA ILE A 42 4.17 13.99 -5.21
C ILE A 42 4.63 13.53 -3.81
N GLU A 43 5.57 12.58 -3.71
CA GLU A 43 6.13 12.14 -2.43
C GLU A 43 6.77 13.30 -1.64
N GLU A 44 7.49 14.20 -2.33
CA GLU A 44 8.09 15.40 -1.73
C GLU A 44 7.02 16.37 -1.22
N THR A 45 5.97 16.62 -2.01
CA THR A 45 4.83 17.47 -1.60
C THR A 45 4.20 16.96 -0.32
N ILE A 46 4.01 15.63 -0.23
CA ILE A 46 3.49 14.95 0.94
C ILE A 46 4.43 15.07 2.15
N ALA A 47 5.74 14.93 1.92
CA ALA A 47 6.74 15.05 2.98
C ALA A 47 6.80 16.48 3.53
N ASN A 48 6.83 17.48 2.65
CA ASN A 48 6.81 18.90 3.00
C ASN A 48 5.54 19.32 3.73
N ALA A 49 4.42 18.65 3.46
CA ALA A 49 3.17 18.83 4.21
C ALA A 49 3.20 18.20 5.61
N GLY A 50 4.26 17.47 5.98
CA GLY A 50 4.37 16.73 7.24
C GLY A 50 3.47 15.50 7.31
N LEU A 51 3.04 14.97 6.16
CA LEU A 51 2.08 13.88 6.08
C LEU A 51 2.74 12.50 5.98
N THR A 52 4.06 12.39 6.13
CA THR A 52 4.80 11.11 6.12
C THR A 52 4.21 10.10 7.10
N ASN A 53 4.24 8.81 6.76
CA ASN A 53 3.78 7.76 7.66
C ASN A 53 4.75 7.62 8.85
N GLN A 54 4.28 7.97 10.04
CA GLN A 54 5.00 7.87 11.31
C GLN A 54 4.37 6.82 12.23
N LEU A 55 3.49 5.97 11.71
CA LEU A 55 2.72 5.05 12.54
C LEU A 55 3.62 4.00 13.20
N SER A 56 4.64 3.53 12.49
CA SER A 56 5.62 2.57 13.02
C SER A 56 6.31 3.09 14.30
N SER A 57 6.66 4.37 14.36
CA SER A 57 7.26 4.95 15.57
C SER A 57 6.19 5.16 16.66
N ARG A 58 4.99 5.63 16.30
CA ARG A 58 3.90 5.85 17.26
C ARG A 58 3.37 4.59 17.92
N THR A 59 3.35 3.45 17.24
CA THR A 59 2.90 2.18 17.83
C THR A 59 3.84 1.66 18.91
N THR A 60 5.12 2.08 18.92
CA THR A 60 6.04 1.75 20.03
C THR A 60 5.64 2.43 21.33
N GLN A 61 5.11 3.67 21.25
CA GLN A 61 4.64 4.45 22.39
C GLN A 61 3.17 4.15 22.72
N HIS A 62 2.37 3.82 21.71
CA HIS A 62 0.94 3.59 21.82
C HIS A 62 0.54 2.30 21.09
N PRO A 63 0.77 1.11 21.70
CA PRO A 63 0.53 -0.18 21.05
C PRO A 63 -0.92 -0.40 20.57
N TRP A 64 -1.90 0.22 21.24
CA TRP A 64 -3.31 0.15 20.86
C TRP A 64 -3.60 0.70 19.45
N LEU A 65 -2.73 1.57 18.90
CA LEU A 65 -2.85 2.05 17.52
C LEU A 65 -2.74 0.90 16.51
N LEU A 66 -1.99 -0.15 16.83
CA LEU A 66 -1.89 -1.32 15.97
C LEU A 66 -3.22 -2.08 15.91
N GLU A 67 -3.96 -2.13 17.02
CA GLU A 67 -5.28 -2.75 17.07
C GLU A 67 -6.28 -1.97 16.20
N VAL A 68 -6.28 -0.64 16.35
CA VAL A 68 -7.10 0.28 15.54
C VAL A 68 -6.80 0.12 14.05
N ARG A 69 -5.51 0.09 13.69
CA ARG A 69 -5.03 -0.11 12.31
C ARG A 69 -5.55 -1.42 11.74
N HIS A 70 -5.36 -2.53 12.43
CA HIS A 70 -5.79 -3.84 11.95
C HIS A 70 -7.31 -3.94 11.81
N THR A 71 -8.07 -3.38 12.76
CA THR A 71 -9.53 -3.32 12.63
C THR A 71 -9.95 -2.49 11.42
N ALA A 72 -9.32 -1.33 11.18
CA ALA A 72 -9.62 -0.53 9.99
C ALA A 72 -9.30 -1.29 8.69
N ILE A 73 -8.13 -1.94 8.59
CA ILE A 73 -7.74 -2.74 7.43
C ILE A 73 -8.71 -3.90 7.19
N HIS A 74 -9.14 -4.59 8.26
CA HIS A 74 -10.15 -5.63 8.17
C HIS A 74 -11.41 -5.10 7.48
N TYR A 75 -11.95 -3.96 7.90
CA TYR A 75 -13.14 -3.39 7.25
C TYR A 75 -12.87 -2.92 5.81
N ILE A 76 -11.69 -2.37 5.50
CA ILE A 76 -11.32 -2.01 4.13
C ILE A 76 -11.42 -3.23 3.20
N VAL A 77 -10.78 -4.35 3.55
CA VAL A 77 -10.73 -5.52 2.65
C VAL A 77 -12.05 -6.27 2.59
N HIS A 78 -12.80 -6.34 3.70
CA HIS A 78 -14.09 -7.04 3.76
C HIS A 78 -15.20 -6.25 3.06
N THR A 79 -15.17 -4.93 3.13
CA THR A 79 -16.12 -4.07 2.41
C THR A 79 -15.74 -3.91 0.95
N GLY A 80 -14.46 -3.70 0.62
CA GLY A 80 -14.03 -3.48 -0.76
C GLY A 80 -14.04 -4.73 -1.64
N GLY A 81 -13.84 -5.92 -1.07
CA GLY A 81 -13.81 -7.18 -1.82
C GLY A 81 -15.11 -7.48 -2.60
N PRO A 82 -16.29 -7.50 -1.95
CA PRO A 82 -17.57 -7.71 -2.63
C PRO A 82 -17.89 -6.69 -3.72
N PHE A 83 -17.34 -5.47 -3.61
CA PHE A 83 -17.50 -4.40 -4.60
C PHE A 83 -16.46 -4.44 -5.72
N GLY A 84 -15.57 -5.43 -5.76
CA GLY A 84 -14.56 -5.55 -6.81
C GLY A 84 -13.51 -4.43 -6.81
N VAL A 85 -13.36 -3.69 -5.69
CA VAL A 85 -12.44 -2.55 -5.59
C VAL A 85 -11.02 -2.96 -5.98
N LYS A 86 -10.31 -2.11 -6.72
CA LYS A 86 -8.96 -2.44 -7.22
C LYS A 86 -7.94 -2.54 -6.06
N LYS A 87 -6.91 -3.36 -6.24
CA LYS A 87 -5.82 -3.52 -5.26
C LYS A 87 -5.11 -2.20 -4.92
N VAL A 88 -4.89 -1.34 -5.92
CA VAL A 88 -4.30 0.00 -5.73
C VAL A 88 -5.17 0.90 -4.85
N THR A 89 -6.49 0.79 -4.99
CA THR A 89 -7.48 1.52 -4.19
C THR A 89 -7.47 1.05 -2.75
N VAL A 90 -7.43 -0.27 -2.51
CA VAL A 90 -7.27 -0.84 -1.16
C VAL A 90 -5.95 -0.39 -0.53
N TYR A 91 -4.84 -0.47 -1.27
CA TYR A 91 -3.53 -0.02 -0.77
C TYR A 91 -3.59 1.46 -0.35
N THR A 92 -4.17 2.31 -1.18
CA THR A 92 -4.36 3.74 -0.90
C THR A 92 -5.23 3.98 0.32
N ALA A 93 -6.31 3.20 0.50
CA ALA A 93 -7.13 3.28 1.70
C ALA A 93 -6.34 2.97 2.98
N VAL A 94 -5.43 1.98 2.95
CA VAL A 94 -4.55 1.67 4.09
C VAL A 94 -3.51 2.77 4.31
N VAL A 95 -2.99 3.39 3.24
CA VAL A 95 -2.12 4.58 3.35
C VAL A 95 -2.83 5.72 4.08
N TYR A 96 -4.12 5.97 3.77
CA TYR A 96 -4.90 6.96 4.51
C TYR A 96 -5.07 6.58 5.98
N VAL A 97 -5.39 5.32 6.30
CA VAL A 97 -5.47 4.86 7.69
C VAL A 97 -4.16 5.12 8.42
N ASP A 98 -3.04 4.69 7.85
CA ASP A 98 -1.74 4.78 8.50
C ASP A 98 -1.32 6.23 8.75
N ARG A 99 -1.56 7.14 7.80
CA ARG A 99 -1.27 8.57 7.94
C ARG A 99 -2.24 9.30 8.88
N PHE A 100 -3.51 8.91 8.89
CA PHE A 100 -4.46 9.43 9.86
C PHE A 100 -4.03 9.05 11.28
N LEU A 101 -3.72 7.78 11.52
CA LEU A 101 -3.22 7.30 12.81
C LEU A 101 -1.84 7.87 13.16
N SER A 102 -1.03 8.22 12.17
CA SER A 102 0.27 8.90 12.36
C SER A 102 0.12 10.30 12.93
N SER A 103 -0.99 10.99 12.67
CA SER A 103 -1.14 12.42 12.98
C SER A 103 -2.33 12.74 13.89
N MET A 104 -3.22 11.76 14.15
CA MET A 104 -4.36 11.98 15.03
C MET A 104 -3.90 12.32 16.46
N PRO A 105 -4.57 13.27 17.15
CA PRO A 105 -4.30 13.55 18.55
C PRO A 105 -4.49 12.30 19.41
N ILE A 106 -3.61 12.10 20.37
CA ILE A 106 -3.76 11.05 21.39
C ILE A 106 -4.60 11.67 22.50
N GLN A 107 -5.88 11.32 22.55
CA GLN A 107 -6.72 11.64 23.69
C GLN A 107 -6.60 10.51 24.72
N ASN A 108 -6.84 10.82 25.99
CA ASN A 108 -6.85 9.80 27.07
C ASN A 108 -7.94 8.73 26.85
N GLU A 109 -8.90 9.03 25.98
CA GLU A 109 -9.91 8.09 25.47
C GLU A 109 -9.40 7.45 24.17
N ARG A 110 -9.50 6.12 24.10
CA ARG A 110 -9.04 5.32 22.95
C ARG A 110 -9.81 5.71 21.68
N PHE A 111 -9.24 5.41 20.51
CA PHE A 111 -9.97 5.61 19.26
C PHE A 111 -11.07 4.57 19.11
N ASP A 112 -12.32 4.96 19.37
CA ASP A 112 -13.45 4.03 19.50
C ASP A 112 -14.13 3.67 18.17
N VAL A 113 -13.72 4.27 17.04
CA VAL A 113 -14.38 4.07 15.73
C VAL A 113 -13.46 3.57 14.60
N PRO A 114 -12.58 2.56 14.82
CA PRO A 114 -11.64 2.03 13.80
C PRO A 114 -12.35 1.53 12.54
N LYS A 115 -13.53 0.93 12.70
CA LYS A 115 -14.39 0.51 11.59
C LYS A 115 -14.74 1.67 10.66
N LEU A 116 -15.23 2.76 11.26
CA LEU A 116 -15.67 3.93 10.51
C LEU A 116 -14.50 4.60 9.79
N LEU A 117 -13.32 4.65 10.43
CA LEU A 117 -12.09 5.11 9.79
C LEU A 117 -11.78 4.28 8.54
N GLY A 118 -11.75 2.95 8.64
CA GLY A 118 -11.49 2.06 7.51
C GLY A 118 -12.47 2.28 6.34
N ILE A 119 -13.77 2.35 6.63
CA ILE A 119 -14.81 2.56 5.61
C ILE A 119 -14.68 3.94 4.94
N ALA A 120 -14.44 4.99 5.74
CA ALA A 120 -14.26 6.34 5.21
C ALA A 120 -13.00 6.48 4.35
N CYS A 121 -11.90 5.83 4.73
CA CYS A 121 -10.68 5.77 3.95
C CYS A 121 -10.86 4.97 2.64
N LEU A 122 -11.60 3.86 2.68
CA LEU A 122 -11.96 3.09 1.48
C LEU A 122 -12.81 3.94 0.52
N TYR A 123 -13.87 4.56 1.04
CA TYR A 123 -14.73 5.45 0.25
C TYR A 123 -13.93 6.58 -0.40
N LEU A 124 -13.07 7.26 0.36
CA LEU A 124 -12.18 8.30 -0.17
C LEU A 124 -11.23 7.75 -1.25
N ALA A 125 -10.67 6.54 -1.08
CA ALA A 125 -9.78 5.96 -2.08
C ALA A 125 -10.52 5.65 -3.38
N VAL A 126 -11.74 5.12 -3.28
CA VAL A 126 -12.62 4.85 -4.41
C VAL A 126 -12.92 6.16 -5.16
N GLU A 127 -13.31 7.22 -4.45
CA GLU A 127 -13.53 8.54 -5.05
C GLU A 127 -12.30 9.11 -5.79
N GLN A 128 -11.09 8.74 -5.37
CA GLN A 128 -9.85 9.26 -5.96
C GLN A 128 -9.33 8.45 -7.16
N LEU A 129 -9.63 7.14 -7.22
CA LEU A 129 -8.94 6.21 -8.12
C LEU A 129 -9.86 5.39 -9.02
N GLU A 130 -11.11 5.19 -8.60
CA GLU A 130 -12.07 4.44 -9.41
C GLU A 130 -12.84 5.40 -10.33
N GLU A 131 -13.16 4.93 -11.54
CA GLU A 131 -14.00 5.69 -12.46
C GLU A 131 -15.42 5.79 -11.90
N ASN A 132 -16.11 6.90 -12.15
CA ASN A 132 -17.42 7.16 -11.54
C ASN A 132 -18.44 6.02 -11.77
N GLU A 133 -18.36 5.32 -12.91
CA GLU A 133 -19.24 4.18 -13.24
C GLU A 133 -18.91 2.91 -12.43
N ASP A 134 -17.68 2.79 -11.92
CA ASP A 134 -17.20 1.67 -11.10
C ASP A 134 -17.40 1.91 -9.58
N GLN A 135 -17.85 3.11 -9.18
CA GLN A 135 -17.95 3.48 -7.76
C GLN A 135 -19.22 2.90 -7.12
N PRO A 136 -19.13 2.17 -5.99
CA PRO A 136 -20.31 1.80 -5.23
C PRO A 136 -20.98 3.03 -4.64
N ASP A 137 -22.32 3.04 -4.60
CA ASP A 137 -23.07 4.14 -4.02
C ASP A 137 -22.89 4.19 -2.52
N LEU A 138 -23.08 5.38 -1.91
CA LEU A 138 -23.01 5.53 -0.46
C LEU A 138 -23.96 4.56 0.27
N SER A 139 -25.12 4.24 -0.32
CA SER A 139 -26.08 3.26 0.20
C SER A 139 -25.54 1.84 0.24
N ASP A 140 -24.61 1.47 -0.64
CA ASP A 140 -23.95 0.16 -0.63
C ASP A 140 -23.03 0.03 0.57
N TYR A 141 -22.33 1.11 0.92
CA TYR A 141 -21.56 1.18 2.17
C TYR A 141 -22.48 1.15 3.40
N GLU A 142 -23.63 1.83 3.37
CA GLU A 142 -24.58 1.80 4.47
C GLU A 142 -25.11 0.38 4.74
N SER A 143 -25.51 -0.33 3.69
CA SER A 143 -26.06 -1.69 3.79
C SER A 143 -25.01 -2.70 4.25
N SER A 144 -23.80 -2.64 3.70
CA SER A 144 -22.71 -3.58 4.03
C SER A 144 -22.12 -3.34 5.43
N THR A 145 -22.14 -2.10 5.91
CA THR A 145 -21.44 -1.73 7.14
C THR A 145 -22.36 -1.41 8.32
N LYS A 146 -23.66 -1.19 8.10
CA LYS A 146 -24.58 -0.69 9.13
C LYS A 146 -24.17 0.68 9.73
N CYS A 147 -23.29 1.42 9.05
CA CYS A 147 -22.96 2.80 9.39
C CYS A 147 -23.79 3.72 8.49
N SER A 148 -24.40 4.77 9.04
CA SER A 148 -25.11 5.73 8.18
C SER A 148 -24.12 6.51 7.32
N GLY A 149 -24.54 6.81 6.09
CA GLY A 149 -23.78 7.53 5.08
C GLY A 149 -23.40 8.92 5.58
N ARG A 150 -24.28 9.55 6.37
CA ARG A 150 -23.97 10.81 7.08
C ARG A 150 -22.76 10.68 8.00
N ILE A 151 -22.61 9.57 8.73
CA ILE A 151 -21.48 9.34 9.63
C ILE A 151 -20.22 8.98 8.83
N ILE A 152 -20.34 8.19 7.76
CA ILE A 152 -19.24 7.87 6.82
C ILE A 152 -18.68 9.17 6.23
N MET A 153 -19.54 10.02 5.68
CA MET A 153 -19.13 11.31 5.07
C MET A 153 -18.49 12.26 6.08
N LYS A 154 -18.98 12.29 7.33
CA LYS A 154 -18.34 13.07 8.40
C LYS A 154 -16.91 12.59 8.68
N MET A 155 -16.71 11.28 8.79
CA MET A 155 -15.38 10.71 9.02
C MET A 155 -14.47 10.95 7.82
N ARG A 156 -14.96 10.75 6.60
CA ARG A 156 -14.21 11.01 5.37
C ARG A 156 -13.76 12.47 5.29
N ASN A 157 -14.63 13.42 5.62
CA ASN A 157 -14.26 14.83 5.68
C ASN A 157 -13.25 15.14 6.80
N CYS A 158 -13.29 14.41 7.92
CA CYS A 158 -12.26 14.50 8.96
C CYS A 158 -10.88 14.05 8.43
N VAL A 159 -10.83 12.92 7.70
CA VAL A 159 -9.61 12.42 7.05
C VAL A 159 -9.05 13.46 6.07
N VAL A 160 -9.89 13.98 5.16
CA VAL A 160 -9.48 15.01 4.18
C VAL A 160 -8.96 16.27 4.86
N LYS A 161 -9.62 16.71 5.95
CA LYS A 161 -9.18 17.86 6.74
C LYS A 161 -7.82 17.60 7.39
N GLN A 162 -7.61 16.41 7.96
CA GLN A 162 -6.35 16.00 8.57
C GLN A 162 -5.20 16.05 7.56
N PHE A 163 -5.47 15.71 6.30
CA PHE A 163 -4.47 15.75 5.23
C PHE A 163 -4.35 17.10 4.53
N ARG A 164 -4.97 18.17 5.06
CA ARG A 164 -4.96 19.49 4.43
C ARG A 164 -5.38 19.43 2.96
N ARG A 165 -6.31 18.51 2.63
CA ARG A 165 -6.82 18.20 1.29
C ARG A 165 -5.81 17.55 0.32
N ILE A 166 -4.61 17.18 0.79
CA ILE A 166 -3.64 16.39 0.00
C ILE A 166 -4.05 14.91 0.11
N VAL A 167 -4.83 14.46 -0.87
CA VAL A 167 -5.36 13.08 -0.91
C VAL A 167 -4.75 12.23 -2.02
N ALA A 168 -4.03 12.85 -2.96
CA ALA A 168 -3.24 12.11 -3.96
C ALA A 168 -1.96 11.56 -3.30
N PHE A 169 -1.95 10.25 -3.02
CA PHE A 169 -0.76 9.55 -2.53
C PHE A 169 -0.20 8.62 -3.58
N VAL A 170 1.13 8.54 -3.64
CA VAL A 170 1.84 7.57 -4.48
C VAL A 170 1.76 6.18 -3.83
N THR A 171 1.51 5.17 -4.65
CA THR A 171 1.54 3.76 -4.26
C THR A 171 2.66 3.02 -4.98
N PRO A 172 3.22 1.95 -4.38
CA PRO A 172 4.23 1.12 -5.04
C PRO A 172 3.77 0.54 -6.37
N ILE A 173 2.45 0.30 -6.52
CA ILE A 173 1.84 -0.30 -7.72
C ILE A 173 2.08 0.58 -8.94
N GLN A 174 2.09 1.90 -8.78
CA GLN A 174 2.26 2.80 -9.91
C GLN A 174 3.68 2.78 -10.50
N PHE A 175 4.69 2.32 -9.75
CA PHE A 175 6.06 2.18 -10.27
C PHE A 175 6.32 0.84 -10.96
N ILE A 176 5.42 -0.14 -10.84
CA ILE A 176 5.67 -1.52 -11.30
C ILE A 176 6.04 -1.56 -12.77
N ARG A 177 5.34 -0.79 -13.61
CA ARG A 177 5.58 -0.80 -15.05
C ARG A 177 7.00 -0.38 -15.39
N TYR A 178 7.48 0.71 -14.79
CA TYR A 178 8.86 1.18 -14.94
C TYR A 178 9.85 0.14 -14.42
N PHE A 179 9.65 -0.40 -13.21
CA PHE A 179 10.61 -1.36 -12.65
C PHE A 179 10.65 -2.68 -13.40
N LEU A 180 9.54 -3.15 -13.98
CA LEU A 180 9.53 -4.35 -14.81
C LEU A 180 10.34 -4.17 -16.08
N SER A 181 10.37 -2.97 -16.68
CA SER A 181 11.20 -2.73 -17.87
C SER A 181 12.69 -2.75 -17.54
N ARG A 182 13.06 -2.36 -16.32
CA ARG A 182 14.44 -2.33 -15.84
C ARG A 182 14.92 -3.68 -15.32
N PHE A 183 14.12 -4.37 -14.51
CA PHE A 183 14.53 -5.58 -13.80
C PHE A 183 14.11 -6.88 -14.49
N CYS A 184 13.01 -6.89 -15.26
CA CYS A 184 12.51 -8.10 -15.90
C CYS A 184 13.00 -8.19 -17.36
N ARG A 185 14.19 -8.78 -17.53
CA ARG A 185 14.82 -8.97 -18.86
C ARG A 185 14.12 -10.03 -19.72
N ASP A 186 13.41 -10.97 -19.09
CA ASP A 186 12.65 -12.01 -19.78
C ASP A 186 11.21 -11.55 -20.06
N LEU A 187 10.96 -11.13 -21.31
CA LEU A 187 9.64 -10.67 -21.76
C LEU A 187 8.53 -11.70 -21.54
N SER A 188 8.86 -13.00 -21.63
CA SER A 188 7.86 -14.06 -21.44
C SER A 188 7.36 -14.14 -20.00
N ARG A 189 8.15 -13.64 -19.03
CA ARG A 189 7.81 -13.64 -17.60
C ARG A 189 7.25 -12.30 -17.12
N LYS A 190 7.28 -11.23 -17.91
CA LYS A 190 6.82 -9.89 -17.48
C LYS A 190 5.39 -9.88 -16.91
N VAL A 191 4.44 -10.58 -17.54
CA VAL A 191 3.04 -10.65 -17.07
C VAL A 191 2.95 -11.37 -15.71
N TYR A 192 3.66 -12.49 -15.58
CA TYR A 192 3.74 -13.22 -14.32
C TYR A 192 4.41 -12.39 -13.23
N ALA A 193 5.56 -11.77 -13.53
CA ALA A 193 6.30 -10.91 -12.62
C ALA A 193 5.45 -9.71 -12.16
N LYS A 194 4.66 -9.10 -13.05
CA LYS A 194 3.69 -8.05 -12.70
C LYS A 194 2.69 -8.53 -11.66
N SER A 195 2.06 -9.67 -11.88
CA SER A 195 1.08 -10.26 -10.96
C SER A 195 1.71 -10.54 -9.59
N ILE A 196 2.87 -11.21 -9.57
CA ILE A 196 3.60 -11.52 -8.34
C ILE A 196 4.06 -10.25 -7.61
N THR A 197 4.53 -9.23 -8.33
CA THR A 197 4.94 -7.94 -7.75
C THR A 197 3.79 -7.33 -6.96
N VAL A 198 2.58 -7.32 -7.52
CA VAL A 198 1.40 -6.78 -6.84
C VAL A 198 1.07 -7.61 -5.60
N GLU A 199 1.11 -8.93 -5.67
CA GLU A 199 0.86 -9.79 -4.49
C GLU A 199 1.90 -9.55 -3.38
N ILE A 200 3.17 -9.35 -3.72
CA ILE A 200 4.23 -8.97 -2.77
C ILE A 200 3.91 -7.60 -2.15
N ILE A 201 3.55 -6.60 -2.95
CA ILE A 201 3.18 -5.27 -2.43
C ILE A 201 1.97 -5.38 -1.50
N MET A 202 0.94 -6.14 -1.85
CA MET A 202 -0.24 -6.32 -1.01
C MET A 202 0.07 -7.07 0.29
N SER A 203 1.11 -7.92 0.32
CA SER A 203 1.56 -8.56 1.56
C SER A 203 2.04 -7.55 2.62
N THR A 204 2.46 -6.35 2.20
CA THR A 204 2.96 -5.30 3.10
C THR A 204 1.86 -4.67 3.96
N LEU A 205 0.59 -4.80 3.59
CA LEU A 205 -0.53 -4.22 4.36
C LEU A 205 -0.53 -4.67 5.82
N GLY A 206 -0.05 -5.89 6.07
CA GLY A 206 0.10 -6.46 7.40
C GLY A 206 1.23 -5.89 8.25
N ASP A 207 2.17 -5.18 7.64
CA ASP A 207 3.42 -4.78 8.25
C ASP A 207 3.56 -3.25 8.24
N VAL A 208 3.25 -2.65 9.38
CA VAL A 208 3.32 -1.19 9.57
C VAL A 208 4.71 -0.63 9.26
N ARG A 209 5.78 -1.42 9.42
CA ARG A 209 7.16 -0.98 9.15
C ARG A 209 7.38 -0.87 7.64
N LEU A 210 6.91 -1.85 6.86
CA LEU A 210 6.98 -1.82 5.39
C LEU A 210 6.06 -0.72 4.82
N MET A 211 4.87 -0.53 5.38
CA MET A 211 3.95 0.55 4.97
C MET A 211 4.47 1.95 5.32
N SER A 212 5.50 2.07 6.17
CA SER A 212 6.14 3.35 6.49
C SER A 212 7.25 3.73 5.51
N LEU A 213 7.67 2.82 4.64
CA LEU A 213 8.68 3.08 3.62
C LEU A 213 8.09 3.88 2.45
N ARG A 214 8.96 4.54 1.68
CA ARG A 214 8.59 5.24 0.44
C ARG A 214 8.00 4.25 -0.57
N ALA A 215 7.02 4.71 -1.34
CA ALA A 215 6.36 3.87 -2.33
C ALA A 215 7.34 3.35 -3.38
N PHE A 216 8.30 4.19 -3.77
CA PHE A 216 9.40 3.81 -4.66
C PHE A 216 10.23 2.64 -4.11
N VAL A 217 10.62 2.69 -2.83
CA VAL A 217 11.45 1.66 -2.19
C VAL A 217 10.74 0.32 -2.18
N VAL A 218 9.46 0.30 -1.77
CA VAL A 218 8.64 -0.92 -1.76
C VAL A 218 8.42 -1.43 -3.19
N GLY A 219 8.16 -0.55 -4.15
CA GLY A 219 7.95 -0.90 -5.55
C GLY A 219 9.19 -1.52 -6.19
N ALA A 220 10.37 -0.91 -5.96
CA ALA A 220 11.64 -1.41 -6.46
C ALA A 220 11.95 -2.79 -5.88
N ALA A 221 11.90 -2.93 -4.55
CA ALA A 221 12.21 -4.17 -3.86
C ALA A 221 11.25 -5.31 -4.25
N ALA A 222 9.94 -5.03 -4.30
CA ALA A 222 8.94 -6.03 -4.69
C ALA A 222 9.09 -6.47 -6.15
N THR A 223 9.33 -5.52 -7.06
CA THR A 223 9.49 -5.84 -8.49
C THR A 223 10.76 -6.62 -8.74
N LEU A 224 11.86 -6.23 -8.07
CA LEU A 224 13.13 -6.95 -8.16
C LEU A 224 12.97 -8.39 -7.68
N LEU A 225 12.32 -8.59 -6.53
CA LEU A 225 12.07 -9.91 -5.95
C LEU A 225 11.19 -10.78 -6.85
N ALA A 226 10.15 -10.21 -7.46
CA ALA A 226 9.28 -10.90 -8.41
C ALA A 226 9.96 -11.23 -9.74
N SER A 227 10.85 -10.35 -10.20
CA SER A 227 11.53 -10.49 -11.49
C SER A 227 12.67 -11.51 -11.43
N ASN A 228 13.40 -11.55 -10.31
CA ASN A 228 14.48 -12.49 -10.08
C ASN A 228 14.62 -12.82 -8.59
N SER A 229 14.07 -13.96 -8.19
CA SER A 229 14.15 -14.47 -6.82
C SER A 229 15.52 -15.03 -6.43
N ASN A 230 16.47 -15.15 -7.38
CA ASN A 230 17.82 -15.62 -7.12
C ASN A 230 18.76 -14.48 -6.67
N ILE A 231 18.27 -13.23 -6.62
CA ILE A 231 19.01 -12.09 -6.07
C ILE A 231 18.95 -12.19 -4.54
N LEU A 232 19.93 -12.88 -3.96
CA LEU A 232 19.92 -13.21 -2.52
C LEU A 232 20.95 -12.41 -1.71
N THR A 233 21.81 -11.63 -2.37
CA THR A 233 22.87 -10.87 -1.72
C THR A 233 22.67 -9.37 -1.86
N HIS A 234 23.17 -8.63 -0.88
CA HIS A 234 23.15 -7.17 -0.89
C HIS A 234 23.89 -6.58 -2.11
N GLU A 235 24.95 -7.25 -2.58
CA GLU A 235 25.73 -6.82 -3.75
C GLU A 235 24.90 -6.92 -5.04
N LEU A 236 24.21 -8.04 -5.26
CA LEU A 236 23.36 -8.21 -6.44
C LEU A 236 22.17 -7.24 -6.45
N ILE A 237 21.56 -6.95 -5.29
CA ILE A 237 20.52 -5.92 -5.20
C ILE A 237 21.10 -4.55 -5.56
N ARG A 238 22.28 -4.23 -5.00
CA ARG A 238 22.97 -2.96 -5.26
C ARG A 238 23.29 -2.79 -6.74
N ASP A 239 23.73 -3.82 -7.43
CA ASP A 239 24.05 -3.76 -8.86
C ASP A 239 22.83 -3.41 -9.71
N GLU A 240 21.69 -4.08 -9.47
CA GLU A 240 20.45 -3.79 -10.20
C GLU A 240 19.90 -2.40 -9.89
N ILE A 241 20.02 -1.91 -8.64
CA ILE A 241 19.61 -0.56 -8.27
C ILE A 241 20.56 0.51 -8.84
N ASN A 242 21.86 0.24 -8.91
CA ASN A 242 22.83 1.15 -9.52
C ASN A 242 22.68 1.28 -11.05
N ALA A 243 21.99 0.34 -11.69
CA ALA A 243 21.63 0.46 -13.10
C ALA A 243 20.50 1.48 -13.35
N LEU A 244 19.82 1.96 -12.30
CA LEU A 244 18.83 3.03 -12.40
C LEU A 244 19.49 4.42 -12.47
N PRO A 245 18.76 5.48 -12.89
CA PRO A 245 19.30 6.83 -12.98
C PRO A 245 19.94 7.32 -11.68
N GLN A 246 21.21 7.71 -11.77
CA GLN A 246 22.04 8.08 -10.61
C GLN A 246 21.59 9.38 -9.93
N ASN A 247 20.92 10.28 -10.67
CA ASN A 247 20.36 11.52 -10.16
C ASN A 247 19.21 11.32 -9.17
N TRP A 248 18.64 10.11 -9.07
CA TRP A 248 17.54 9.81 -8.16
C TRP A 248 17.95 9.61 -6.71
N LEU A 249 19.27 9.53 -6.42
CA LEU A 249 19.81 9.40 -5.06
C LEU A 249 19.13 8.29 -4.25
N ILE A 250 19.01 7.11 -4.86
CA ILE A 250 18.22 5.99 -4.33
C ILE A 250 18.80 5.51 -2.98
N PRO A 251 17.99 5.36 -1.91
CA PRO A 251 18.46 4.84 -0.64
C PRO A 251 18.65 3.32 -0.71
N ILE A 252 19.79 2.87 -1.24
CA ILE A 252 20.08 1.45 -1.53
C ILE A 252 19.91 0.58 -0.27
N ASP A 253 20.37 1.04 0.89
CA ASP A 253 20.29 0.26 2.12
C ASP A 253 18.82 0.05 2.57
N GLU A 254 17.94 1.03 2.34
CA GLU A 254 16.50 0.89 2.59
C GLU A 254 15.87 -0.10 1.60
N VAL A 255 16.27 -0.07 0.32
CA VAL A 255 15.82 -1.03 -0.69
C VAL A 255 16.24 -2.45 -0.32
N CYS A 256 17.50 -2.66 0.09
CA CYS A 256 18.00 -3.95 0.54
C CYS A 256 17.26 -4.47 1.78
N SER A 257 17.03 -3.59 2.77
CA SER A 257 16.28 -3.94 3.98
C SER A 257 14.83 -4.33 3.65
N CYS A 258 14.19 -3.56 2.76
CA CYS A 258 12.84 -3.84 2.27
C CYS A 258 12.79 -5.19 1.53
N TYR A 259 13.72 -5.42 0.60
CA TYR A 259 13.81 -6.65 -0.19
C TYR A 259 13.92 -7.88 0.70
N ASN A 260 14.87 -7.90 1.64
CA ASN A 260 15.10 -9.06 2.51
C ASN A 260 13.85 -9.41 3.33
N ARG A 261 13.13 -8.39 3.78
CA ARG A 261 11.91 -8.58 4.55
C ARG A 261 10.72 -9.03 3.72
N LEU A 262 10.59 -8.51 2.50
CA LEU A 262 9.62 -9.00 1.53
C LEU A 262 9.90 -10.46 1.16
N LEU A 263 11.17 -10.81 0.97
CA LEU A 263 11.62 -12.17 0.74
C LEU A 263 11.17 -13.07 1.88
N GLU A 264 11.56 -12.76 3.13
CA GLU A 264 11.14 -13.51 4.33
C GLU A 264 9.62 -13.70 4.43
N THR A 265 8.87 -12.62 4.21
CA THR A 265 7.40 -12.62 4.31
C THR A 265 6.76 -13.49 3.22
N ASN A 266 7.38 -13.60 2.04
CA ASN A 266 6.80 -14.24 0.87
C ASN A 266 7.51 -15.54 0.44
N ARG A 267 8.48 -16.06 1.23
CA ARG A 267 9.23 -17.30 0.93
C ARG A 267 8.32 -18.45 0.48
N HIS A 268 7.24 -18.69 1.23
CA HIS A 268 6.31 -19.78 0.93
C HIS A 268 5.49 -19.59 -0.35
N LYS A 269 5.27 -18.33 -0.77
CA LYS A 269 4.50 -18.00 -1.98
C LYS A 269 5.35 -18.02 -3.25
N LEU A 270 6.64 -17.72 -3.13
CA LEU A 270 7.55 -17.56 -4.27
C LEU A 270 8.19 -18.88 -4.75
N GLN A 271 7.87 -20.04 -4.14
CA GLN A 271 8.44 -21.36 -4.49
C GLN A 271 9.98 -21.34 -4.59
N ILE A 272 10.66 -20.54 -3.76
CA ILE A 272 12.12 -20.42 -3.77
C ILE A 272 12.70 -21.59 -2.99
N ASN A 273 13.23 -22.59 -3.69
CA ASN A 273 14.09 -23.60 -3.10
C ASN A 273 15.50 -23.01 -2.93
N LEU A 274 15.89 -22.73 -1.68
CA LEU A 274 17.29 -22.52 -1.33
C LEU A 274 17.93 -23.91 -1.26
N ASN A 275 18.78 -24.23 -2.23
CA ASN A 275 19.70 -25.37 -2.10
C ASN A 275 20.77 -25.05 -1.06
#